data_AF-A0A1E3QDB1-F1
#
_entry.id   AF-A0A1E3QDB1-F1
#
_cell.length_a   1.000
_cell.length_b   1.000
_cell.length_c   1.000
_cell.angle_alpha   90.00
_cell.angle_beta   90.00
_cell.angle_gamma   90.00
#
_symmetry.space_group_name_H-M   'P 1'
#
loop_
_entity.id
_entity.type
_entity.pdbx_description
1 polymer ?
#
loop_
_entity_poly.entity_id
_entity_poly.type
_entity_poly.pdbx_seq_one_letter_code
_entity_poly.pdbx_strand_id
1 'polypeptide(L)'
;MPSVSSATVFIHQSTLLLQARPTTTKVTYTYNTDKKSRRGTLAVKTFDPVSGTCFRFRTRKVNDLNRILRALGGMAGVMAGTSTGTEIVAAASGSAD
;
A
#
# COMPACT_ATOMS: atom_id res chain seq x y z
N MET A 1 -14.58 7.86 5.03
CA MET A 1 -13.26 7.39 4.55
C MET A 1 -13.49 6.47 3.35
N PRO A 2 -13.22 6.93 2.11
CA PRO A 2 -13.46 6.13 0.91
C PRO A 2 -12.65 4.84 0.92
N SER A 3 -13.31 3.71 0.65
CA SER A 3 -12.66 2.42 0.46
C SER A 3 -12.26 2.25 -1.01
N VAL A 4 -10.99 1.99 -1.26
CA VAL A 4 -10.49 1.67 -2.60
C VAL A 4 -10.75 0.19 -2.88
N SER A 5 -11.22 -0.14 -4.09
CA SER A 5 -11.55 -1.50 -4.49
C SER A 5 -10.38 -2.26 -5.13
N SER A 6 -9.38 -1.56 -5.66
CA SER A 6 -8.23 -2.13 -6.37
C SER A 6 -6.91 -1.87 -5.63
N ALA A 7 -6.08 -2.91 -5.56
CA ALA A 7 -4.75 -2.83 -4.96
C ALA A 7 -3.82 -1.89 -5.76
N THR A 8 -3.92 -1.87 -7.08
CA THR A 8 -3.08 -1.02 -7.96
C THR A 8 -3.39 0.45 -7.74
N VAL A 9 -4.69 0.81 -7.66
CA VAL A 9 -5.12 2.19 -7.38
C VAL A 9 -4.63 2.62 -6.00
N PHE A 10 -4.74 1.74 -5.00
CA PHE A 10 -4.23 2.01 -3.66
C PHE A 10 -2.72 2.29 -3.67
N ILE A 11 -1.93 1.43 -4.34
CA ILE A 11 -0.48 1.59 -4.44
C ILE A 11 -0.15 2.93 -5.12
N HIS A 12 -0.71 3.18 -6.30
CA HIS A 12 -0.46 4.41 -7.06
C HIS A 12 -0.78 5.67 -6.25
N GLN A 13 -1.96 5.71 -5.63
CA GLN A 13 -2.39 6.85 -4.82
C GLN A 13 -1.51 7.02 -3.57
N SER A 14 -1.08 5.91 -2.94
CA SER A 14 -0.16 5.95 -1.79
C SER A 14 1.21 6.47 -2.19
N THR A 15 1.74 6.07 -3.35
CA THR A 15 3.02 6.54 -3.87
C THR A 15 2.99 8.04 -4.13
N LEU A 16 1.95 8.54 -4.80
CA LEU A 16 1.81 9.97 -5.08
C LEU A 16 1.77 10.80 -3.79
N LEU A 17 1.08 10.31 -2.75
CA LEU A 17 0.99 11.00 -1.47
C LEU A 17 2.35 11.01 -0.75
N LEU A 18 3.06 9.88 -0.75
CA LEU A 18 4.38 9.75 -0.14
C LEU A 18 5.45 10.58 -0.86
N GLN A 19 5.39 10.67 -2.19
CA GLN A 19 6.27 11.53 -2.99
C GLN A 19 5.99 13.01 -2.73
N ALA A 20 4.72 13.40 -2.67
CA ALA A 20 4.35 14.80 -2.44
C ALA A 20 4.67 15.26 -1.02
N ARG A 21 4.49 14.40 -0.01
CA ARG A 21 4.71 14.72 1.40
C ARG A 21 5.32 13.56 2.17
N PRO A 22 6.66 13.46 2.19
CA PRO A 22 7.34 12.31 2.78
C PRO A 22 7.29 12.30 4.32
N THR A 23 7.20 13.46 4.96
CA THR A 23 7.28 13.58 6.43
C THR A 23 5.91 13.54 7.12
N THR A 24 4.82 13.88 6.41
CA THR A 24 3.47 13.97 7.00
C THR A 24 2.60 12.76 6.68
N THR A 25 2.83 12.10 5.54
CA THR A 25 2.06 10.95 5.11
C THR A 25 2.33 9.75 6.01
N LYS A 26 1.27 9.16 6.57
CA LYS A 26 1.33 7.99 7.43
C LYS A 26 0.61 6.83 6.75
N VAL A 27 1.32 5.71 6.64
CA VAL A 27 0.75 4.43 6.18
C VAL A 27 0.60 3.52 7.40
N THR A 28 -0.57 2.89 7.54
CA THR A 28 -0.86 1.96 8.63
C THR A 28 -1.48 0.70 8.05
N TYR A 29 -1.01 -0.45 8.49
CA TYR A 29 -1.63 -1.73 8.15
C TYR A 29 -2.03 -2.48 9.40
N THR A 30 -3.14 -3.19 9.32
CA THR A 30 -3.64 -4.05 10.38
C THR A 30 -3.97 -5.40 9.77
N TYR A 31 -3.41 -6.45 10.35
CA TYR A 31 -3.65 -7.81 9.93
C TYR A 31 -4.54 -8.49 10.96
N ASN A 32 -5.73 -8.92 10.52
CA ASN A 32 -6.66 -9.64 11.37
C ASN A 32 -6.70 -11.11 10.95
N THR A 33 -6.37 -11.99 11.88
CA THR A 33 -6.48 -13.44 11.72
C THR A 33 -7.71 -13.95 12.47
N ASP A 34 -8.60 -14.60 11.74
CA ASP A 34 -9.77 -15.24 12.34
C ASP A 34 -9.45 -16.74 12.57
N LYS A 35 -9.33 -17.13 13.85
CA LYS A 35 -8.98 -18.50 14.25
C LYS A 35 -10.03 -19.53 13.84
N LYS A 36 -11.32 -19.12 13.80
CA LYS A 36 -12.45 -20.00 13.51
C LYS A 36 -12.53 -20.36 12.03
N SER A 37 -12.28 -19.39 11.16
CA SER A 37 -12.33 -19.56 9.70
C SER A 37 -10.98 -19.87 9.07
N ARG A 38 -9.88 -19.84 9.85
CA ARG A 38 -8.48 -19.88 9.36
C ARG A 38 -8.19 -18.88 8.24
N ARG A 39 -8.94 -17.77 8.19
CA ARG A 39 -8.80 -16.74 7.16
C ARG A 39 -8.13 -15.49 7.74
N GLY A 40 -7.15 -14.98 7.00
CA GLY A 40 -6.55 -13.66 7.23
C GLY A 40 -7.28 -12.57 6.44
N THR A 41 -7.29 -11.36 6.98
CA THR A 41 -7.70 -10.15 6.24
C THR A 41 -6.72 -9.03 6.53
N LEU A 42 -6.18 -8.44 5.48
CA LEU A 42 -5.35 -7.24 5.58
C LEU A 42 -6.22 -6.00 5.37
N ALA A 43 -6.04 -5.00 6.22
CA ALA A 43 -6.53 -3.65 5.99
C ALA A 43 -5.35 -2.68 6.00
N VAL A 44 -5.23 -1.88 4.95
CA VAL A 44 -4.20 -0.85 4.83
C VAL A 44 -4.88 0.51 4.69
N LYS A 45 -4.35 1.50 5.40
CA LYS A 45 -4.81 2.88 5.42
C LYS A 45 -3.63 3.78 5.11
N THR A 46 -3.86 4.76 4.23
CA THR A 46 -2.95 5.88 4.02
C THR A 46 -3.66 7.15 4.45
N PHE A 47 -2.98 7.96 5.26
CA PHE A 47 -3.50 9.17 5.87
C PHE A 47 -2.46 10.27 5.79
N ASP A 48 -2.86 11.44 5.30
CA ASP A 48 -2.08 12.67 5.40
C ASP A 48 -2.87 13.72 6.19
N PRO A 49 -2.40 14.14 7.38
CA PRO A 49 -3.09 15.11 8.22
C PRO A 49 -3.15 16.50 7.60
N VAL A 50 -2.21 16.86 6.73
CA VAL A 50 -2.13 18.20 6.13
C VAL A 50 -3.11 18.33 4.96
N SER A 51 -3.26 17.28 4.16
CA SER A 51 -4.22 17.25 3.05
C SER A 51 -5.64 16.87 3.46
N GLY A 52 -5.83 16.23 4.61
CA GLY A 52 -7.08 15.57 4.97
C GLY A 52 -7.39 14.30 4.15
N THR A 53 -6.50 13.89 3.26
CA THR A 53 -6.71 12.72 2.38
C THR A 53 -6.57 11.43 3.19
N CYS A 54 -7.65 10.63 3.18
CA CYS A 54 -7.72 9.36 3.89
C CYS A 54 -8.31 8.31 2.95
N PHE A 55 -7.59 7.23 2.65
CA PHE A 55 -8.16 6.11 1.90
C PHE A 55 -7.70 4.76 2.46
N ARG A 56 -8.56 3.76 2.31
CA ARG A 56 -8.39 2.44 2.90
C ARG A 56 -8.61 1.36 1.86
N PHE A 57 -7.70 0.39 1.82
CA PHE A 57 -7.85 -0.84 1.06
C PHE A 57 -7.98 -2.03 2.01
N ARG A 58 -8.89 -2.96 1.72
CA ARG A 58 -9.06 -4.20 2.48
C ARG A 58 -9.09 -5.36 1.50
N THR A 59 -8.24 -6.37 1.73
CA THR A 59 -8.20 -7.57 0.90
C THR A 59 -8.05 -8.83 1.74
N ARG A 60 -8.54 -9.93 1.18
CA ARG A 60 -8.27 -11.31 1.63
C ARG A 60 -7.40 -12.07 0.63
N LYS A 61 -7.12 -11.48 -0.53
CA LYS A 61 -6.32 -12.09 -1.60
C LYS A 61 -4.84 -11.94 -1.25
N VAL A 62 -4.14 -13.07 -1.16
CA VAL A 62 -2.71 -13.11 -0.82
C VAL A 62 -1.87 -12.41 -1.89
N ASN A 63 -2.25 -12.51 -3.17
CA ASN A 63 -1.54 -11.83 -4.27
C ASN A 63 -1.52 -10.30 -4.10
N ASP A 64 -2.68 -9.70 -3.79
CA ASP A 64 -2.78 -8.25 -3.52
C ASP A 64 -1.97 -7.86 -2.28
N LEU A 65 -1.98 -8.72 -1.26
CA LEU A 65 -1.22 -8.57 -0.03
C LEU A 65 0.28 -8.47 -0.32
N ASN A 66 0.81 -9.41 -1.11
CA ASN A 66 2.21 -9.44 -1.52
C ASN A 66 2.58 -8.22 -2.36
N ARG A 67 1.71 -7.80 -3.28
CA ARG A 67 1.91 -6.59 -4.10
C ARG A 67 2.04 -5.35 -3.21
N ILE A 68 1.15 -5.18 -2.24
CA ILE A 68 1.15 -4.01 -1.36
C ILE A 68 2.36 -4.01 -0.42
N LEU A 69 2.73 -5.15 0.17
CA LEU A 69 3.90 -5.24 1.06
C LEU A 69 5.20 -4.96 0.31
N ARG A 70 5.35 -5.46 -0.92
CA ARG A 70 6.52 -5.17 -1.77
C ARG A 70 6.58 -3.70 -2.16
N ALA A 71 5.45 -3.11 -2.56
CA ALA A 71 5.36 -1.69 -2.88
C ALA A 71 5.72 -0.82 -1.66
N LEU A 72 5.19 -1.16 -0.48
CA LEU A 72 5.48 -0.45 0.76
C LEU A 72 6.96 -0.55 1.14
N GLY A 73 7.56 -1.75 1.03
CA GLY A 73 8.99 -1.95 1.28
C GLY A 73 9.88 -1.12 0.34
N GLY A 74 9.52 -1.06 -0.95
CA GLY A 74 10.22 -0.22 -1.92
C GLY A 74 10.12 1.27 -1.59
N MET A 75 8.92 1.77 -1.27
CA MET A 75 8.71 3.17 -0.88
C MET A 75 9.43 3.54 0.41
N ALA A 76 9.43 2.64 1.40
CA ALA A 76 10.16 2.84 2.65
C ALA A 76 11.67 2.94 2.42
N GLY A 77 12.23 2.15 1.51
CA GLY A 77 13.64 2.25 1.12
C GLY A 77 13.98 3.59 0.48
N VAL A 78 13.16 4.05 -0.47
CA VAL A 78 13.32 5.37 -1.11
C VAL A 78 13.28 6.50 -0.07
N MET A 79 12.38 6.43 0.91
CA MET A 79 12.29 7.43 1.98
C MET A 79 13.43 7.37 2.99
N ALA A 80 14.00 6.19 3.22
CA ALA A 80 15.16 5.99 4.09
C ALA A 80 16.48 6.37 3.42
N GLY A 81 16.46 6.81 2.15
CA GLY A 81 17.67 7.10 1.38
C GLY A 81 18.46 5.85 1.00
N THR A 82 17.88 4.65 1.15
CA THR A 82 18.51 3.40 0.73
C THR A 82 18.17 3.16 -0.75
N SER A 83 19.17 2.96 -1.59
CA SER A 83 19.06 2.78 -3.05
C SER A 83 18.33 1.51 -3.50
N THR A 84 17.62 0.83 -2.60
CA THR A 84 16.86 -0.42 -2.82
C THR A 84 15.54 -0.22 -3.61
N GLY A 85 15.43 0.84 -4.40
CA GLY A 85 14.15 1.47 -4.72
C GLY A 85 13.88 1.84 -6.18
N THR A 86 14.34 1.07 -7.17
CA THR A 86 13.95 1.32 -8.58
C THR A 86 13.78 0.07 -9.47
N GLU A 87 13.93 -1.17 -8.96
CA GLU A 87 13.83 -2.35 -9.84
C GLU A 87 12.45 -3.04 -9.84
N ILE A 88 11.54 -2.66 -8.94
CA ILE A 88 10.27 -3.39 -8.76
C ILE A 88 9.04 -2.64 -9.31
N VAL A 89 9.16 -1.35 -9.64
CA VAL A 89 8.06 -0.55 -10.23
C VAL A 89 8.01 -0.70 -11.77
N ALA A 90 9.12 -1.06 -12.41
CA ALA A 90 9.18 -1.32 -13.85
C ALA A 90 8.49 -2.63 -14.28
N ALA A 91 8.24 -3.57 -13.35
CA ALA A 91 7.54 -4.82 -13.64
C ALA A 91 6.00 -4.71 -13.53
N ALA A 92 5.45 -3.49 -13.50
CA ALA A 92 4.01 -3.25 -13.40
C ALA A 92 3.31 -3.02 -14.77
N SER A 93 4.01 -3.19 -15.89
CA SER A 93 3.41 -3.22 -17.24
C SER A 93 3.33 -4.65 -17.82
N GLY A 94 2.93 -5.61 -16.99
CA GLY A 94 2.61 -6.99 -17.40
C GLY A 94 1.13 -7.28 -17.25
N SER A 95 0.43 -7.25 -18.38
CA SER A 95 -0.94 -7.71 -18.69
C SER A 95 -1.57 -8.78 -17.77
N ALA A 96 -2.86 -8.59 -17.41
CA ALA A 96 -4.02 -9.46 -17.72
C ALA A 96 -5.16 -9.28 -16.70
N ASP A 97 -6.39 -9.17 -17.23
CA ASP A 97 -7.73 -8.96 -16.65
C ASP A 97 -8.12 -7.54 -16.20
#